data_AF-A0A842L0C7-F1
#
_entry.id   AF-A0A842L0C7-F1
#
_cell.length_a   1.000
_cell.length_b   1.000
_cell.length_c   1.000
_cell.angle_alpha   90.00
_cell.angle_beta   90.00
_cell.angle_gamma   90.00
#
_symmetry.space_group_name_H-M   'P 1'
#
loop_
_entity.id
_entity.type
_entity.pdbx_description
1 polymer ?
#
loop_
_entity_poly.entity_id
_entity_poly.type
_entity_poly.pdbx_seq_one_letter_code
_entity_poly.pdbx_strand_id
1 'polypeptide(L)'
;MVEIEDLIYLARNKRYEEALELVHQLEGNLEKALTLGAMAKEVFHIDETIAYSLLEDAEYFSEKIKNKKEKAIALANVASVYVLMRDVDYGMALFEKALKETEKIKNAKEKIKPLIEIAYYMGISGLVEFSFDLFEKIFDIIINLKVNYVKKTEYLLDLGDMMEKVGDELVSPEALTFYKRAHDLFEKLHVPAKVATLEKKIDLAKTLNTVGIPEIRNAVKEGKYIYATKLLIRSFDEEKMIIGLLEIALWMKKNATLGYNQIVNTALKYLKNIQLSPDSIEYVIRLLIELERFKTALALSMKIEDVYLRSEFMGEIAIGMIKSGEIDGAMKLAERIPDEHVRLSTLIELRKIVKY
;
A
#
# COMPACT_ATOMS: atom_id res chain seq x y z
N MET A 1 -29.77 14.84 -4.80
CA MET A 1 -29.06 13.75 -5.48
C MET A 1 -28.60 12.83 -4.36
N VAL A 2 -28.89 11.53 -4.42
CA VAL A 2 -28.49 10.60 -3.36
C VAL A 2 -27.00 10.30 -3.57
N GLU A 3 -26.19 10.51 -2.54
CA GLU A 3 -24.76 10.20 -2.58
C GLU A 3 -24.53 8.73 -2.21
N ILE A 4 -23.50 8.09 -2.79
CA ILE A 4 -23.18 6.68 -2.51
C ILE A 4 -22.79 6.51 -1.04
N GLU A 5 -22.14 7.51 -0.46
CA GLU A 5 -21.73 7.56 0.95
C GLU A 5 -22.93 7.47 1.90
N ASP A 6 -24.06 8.10 1.57
CA ASP A 6 -25.29 8.03 2.36
C ASP A 6 -25.87 6.60 2.35
N LEU A 7 -25.82 5.94 1.19
CA LEU A 7 -26.30 4.56 1.01
C LEU A 7 -25.43 3.56 1.77
N ILE A 8 -24.10 3.72 1.70
CA ILE A 8 -23.15 2.93 2.48
C ILE A 8 -23.37 3.16 3.98
N TYR A 9 -23.63 4.40 4.40
CA TYR A 9 -23.92 4.72 5.80
C TYR A 9 -25.20 4.00 6.27
N LEU A 10 -26.28 4.03 5.50
CA LEU A 10 -27.51 3.30 5.83
C LEU A 10 -27.25 1.79 5.93
N ALA A 11 -26.51 1.23 4.98
CA ALA A 11 -26.16 -0.18 4.95
C ALA A 11 -25.36 -0.60 6.20
N ARG A 12 -24.31 0.14 6.56
CA ARG A 12 -23.51 -0.11 7.78
C ARG A 12 -24.33 -0.04 9.07
N ASN A 13 -25.42 0.74 9.07
CA ASN A 13 -26.35 0.87 10.20
C ASN A 13 -27.54 -0.10 10.12
N LYS A 14 -27.46 -1.15 9.29
CA LYS A 14 -28.49 -2.19 9.12
C LYS A 14 -29.84 -1.67 8.62
N ARG A 15 -29.87 -0.48 7.99
CA ARG A 15 -31.07 0.11 7.36
C ARG A 15 -31.12 -0.29 5.89
N TYR A 16 -31.10 -1.60 5.63
CA TYR A 16 -30.93 -2.15 4.29
C TYR A 16 -32.11 -1.84 3.37
N GLU A 17 -33.34 -1.94 3.87
CA GLU A 17 -34.55 -1.65 3.09
C GLU A 17 -34.55 -0.22 2.57
N GLU A 18 -34.26 0.74 3.45
CA GLU A 18 -34.18 2.16 3.11
C GLU A 18 -33.04 2.45 2.10
N ALA A 19 -31.89 1.79 2.27
CA ALA A 19 -30.79 1.90 1.32
C ALA A 19 -31.18 1.34 -0.07
N LEU A 20 -31.84 0.18 -0.10
CA LEU A 20 -32.29 -0.46 -1.35
C LEU A 20 -33.35 0.36 -2.09
N GLU A 21 -34.31 0.96 -1.37
CA GLU A 21 -35.29 1.87 -1.96
C GLU A 21 -34.60 3.04 -2.68
N LEU A 22 -33.60 3.65 -2.03
CA LEU A 22 -32.84 4.75 -2.61
C LEU A 22 -31.94 4.29 -3.77
N VAL A 23 -31.36 3.09 -3.72
CA VAL A 23 -30.64 2.49 -4.87
C VAL A 23 -31.57 2.36 -6.07
N HIS A 24 -32.81 1.91 -5.88
CA HIS A 24 -33.76 1.75 -6.98
C HIS A 24 -34.13 3.09 -7.66
N GLN A 25 -34.02 4.21 -6.95
CA GLN A 25 -34.25 5.57 -7.47
C GLN A 25 -33.09 6.10 -8.33
N LEU A 26 -31.91 5.46 -8.31
CA LEU A 26 -30.79 5.83 -9.18
C LEU A 26 -31.18 5.64 -10.67
N GLU A 27 -30.66 6.51 -11.55
CA GLU A 27 -31.10 6.54 -12.95
C GLU A 27 -30.56 5.38 -13.79
N GLY A 28 -29.31 4.97 -13.60
CA GLY A 28 -28.64 3.98 -14.43
C GLY A 28 -28.33 2.66 -13.72
N ASN A 29 -28.33 1.57 -14.50
CA ASN A 29 -27.99 0.23 -13.99
C ASN A 29 -26.53 0.11 -13.58
N LEU A 30 -25.63 0.90 -14.19
CA LEU A 30 -24.23 0.94 -13.78
C LEU A 30 -24.11 1.49 -12.35
N GLU A 31 -24.70 2.65 -12.10
CA GLU A 31 -24.68 3.30 -10.79
C GLU A 31 -25.30 2.41 -9.72
N LYS A 32 -26.40 1.71 -10.04
CA LYS A 32 -27.02 0.71 -9.15
C LYS A 32 -26.05 -0.43 -8.81
N ALA A 33 -25.46 -1.06 -9.83
CA ALA A 33 -24.55 -2.18 -9.62
C ALA A 33 -23.32 -1.78 -8.80
N LEU A 34 -22.69 -0.64 -9.12
CA LEU A 34 -21.53 -0.13 -8.38
C LEU A 34 -21.87 0.18 -6.92
N THR A 35 -23.04 0.79 -6.69
CA THR A 35 -23.50 1.14 -5.34
C THR A 35 -23.78 -0.10 -4.51
N LEU A 36 -24.48 -1.09 -5.09
CA LEU A 36 -24.77 -2.36 -4.42
C LEU A 36 -23.49 -3.14 -4.10
N GLY A 37 -22.53 -3.19 -5.03
CA GLY A 37 -21.22 -3.78 -4.77
C GLY A 37 -20.46 -3.07 -3.64
N ALA A 38 -20.47 -1.74 -3.62
CA ALA A 38 -19.86 -0.97 -2.53
C ALA A 38 -20.55 -1.22 -1.18
N MET A 39 -21.88 -1.26 -1.15
CA MET A 39 -22.64 -1.63 0.05
C MET A 39 -22.30 -3.05 0.51
N ALA A 40 -22.26 -4.02 -0.41
CA ALA A 40 -21.93 -5.41 -0.10
C ALA A 40 -20.54 -5.55 0.54
N LYS A 41 -19.52 -4.87 -0.01
CA LYS A 41 -18.16 -4.84 0.56
C LYS A 41 -18.17 -4.41 2.02
N GLU A 42 -18.97 -3.40 2.35
CA GLU A 42 -19.03 -2.80 3.69
C GLU A 42 -19.89 -3.61 4.68
N VAL A 43 -20.92 -4.28 4.17
CA VAL A 43 -21.84 -5.09 4.98
C VAL A 43 -21.29 -6.48 5.26
N PHE A 44 -20.35 -7.00 4.46
CA PHE A 44 -19.83 -8.37 4.60
C PHE A 44 -19.42 -8.75 6.03
N HIS A 45 -18.68 -7.88 6.71
CA HIS A 45 -18.22 -8.13 8.08
C HIS A 45 -19.32 -7.95 9.16
N ILE A 46 -20.50 -7.45 8.77
CA ILE A 46 -21.65 -7.19 9.63
C ILE A 46 -22.71 -8.28 9.45
N ASP A 47 -23.05 -8.59 8.20
CA ASP A 47 -24.07 -9.55 7.80
C ASP A 47 -23.73 -10.14 6.42
N GLU A 48 -23.12 -11.32 6.43
CA GLU A 48 -22.69 -12.03 5.23
C GLU A 48 -23.88 -12.34 4.29
N THR A 49 -25.04 -12.70 4.84
CA THR A 49 -26.21 -13.09 4.04
C THR A 49 -26.74 -11.91 3.24
N ILE A 50 -26.86 -10.75 3.89
CA ILE A 50 -27.28 -9.52 3.21
C ILE A 50 -26.23 -9.10 2.18
N ALA A 51 -24.94 -9.23 2.48
CA ALA A 51 -23.89 -8.85 1.56
C ALA A 51 -23.94 -9.67 0.25
N TYR A 52 -24.17 -10.98 0.32
CA TYR A 52 -24.39 -11.81 -0.88
C TYR A 52 -25.68 -11.45 -1.61
N SER A 53 -26.78 -11.18 -0.91
CA SER A 53 -28.03 -10.72 -1.53
C SER A 53 -27.84 -9.41 -2.30
N LEU A 54 -27.07 -8.46 -1.77
CA LEU A 54 -26.73 -7.22 -2.46
C LEU A 54 -25.89 -7.47 -3.72
N LEU A 55 -24.98 -8.46 -3.70
CA LEU A 55 -24.21 -8.84 -4.88
C LEU A 55 -25.05 -9.52 -5.95
N GLU A 56 -26.02 -10.35 -5.58
CA GLU A 56 -26.97 -10.93 -6.53
C GLU A 56 -27.77 -9.84 -7.25
N ASP A 57 -28.25 -8.83 -6.51
CA ASP A 57 -28.90 -7.66 -7.10
C ASP A 57 -27.95 -6.85 -7.99
N ALA A 58 -26.69 -6.67 -7.55
CA ALA A 58 -25.67 -5.98 -8.34
C ALA A 58 -25.39 -6.72 -9.66
N GLU A 59 -25.29 -8.05 -9.63
CA GLU A 59 -25.12 -8.89 -10.81
C GLU A 59 -26.34 -8.75 -11.74
N TYR A 60 -27.56 -8.81 -11.19
CA TYR A 60 -28.79 -8.61 -11.96
C TYR A 60 -28.81 -7.26 -12.70
N PHE A 61 -28.44 -6.16 -12.03
CA PHE A 61 -28.35 -4.86 -12.70
C PHE A 61 -27.23 -4.82 -13.73
N SER A 62 -26.07 -5.42 -13.44
CA SER A 62 -24.94 -5.50 -14.36
C SER A 62 -25.32 -6.23 -15.66
N GLU A 63 -26.10 -7.31 -15.57
CA GLU A 63 -26.52 -8.11 -16.71
C GLU A 63 -27.47 -7.35 -17.66
N LYS A 64 -28.27 -6.44 -17.11
CA LYS A 64 -29.20 -5.58 -17.87
C LYS A 64 -28.53 -4.41 -18.59
N ILE A 65 -27.25 -4.15 -18.36
CA ILE A 65 -26.53 -3.06 -19.04
C ILE A 65 -26.30 -3.45 -20.50
N LYS A 66 -26.81 -2.64 -21.43
CA LYS A 66 -26.62 -2.86 -22.89
C LYS A 66 -25.27 -2.36 -23.40
N ASN A 67 -24.73 -1.30 -22.79
CA ASN A 67 -23.45 -0.73 -23.17
C ASN A 67 -22.32 -1.66 -22.68
N LYS A 68 -21.59 -2.25 -23.62
CA LYS A 68 -20.50 -3.20 -23.34
C LYS A 68 -19.42 -2.65 -22.40
N LYS A 69 -19.13 -1.35 -22.47
CA LYS A 69 -18.15 -0.70 -21.58
C LYS A 69 -18.63 -0.69 -20.15
N GLU A 70 -19.84 -0.18 -19.95
CA GLU A 70 -20.48 -0.08 -18.63
C GLU A 70 -20.73 -1.46 -18.04
N LYS A 71 -21.17 -2.43 -18.86
CA LYS A 71 -21.37 -3.82 -18.42
C LYS A 71 -20.06 -4.45 -17.92
N ALA A 72 -18.96 -4.27 -18.66
CA ALA A 72 -17.66 -4.76 -18.23
C ALA A 72 -17.22 -4.16 -16.89
N ILE A 73 -17.42 -2.84 -16.71
CA ILE A 73 -17.08 -2.13 -15.47
C ILE A 73 -17.93 -2.64 -14.30
N ALA A 74 -19.25 -2.78 -14.49
CA ALA A 74 -20.15 -3.27 -13.46
C ALA A 74 -19.80 -4.71 -13.03
N LEU A 75 -19.56 -5.61 -14.00
CA LEU A 75 -19.15 -6.98 -13.73
C LEU A 75 -17.82 -7.04 -12.97
N ALA A 76 -16.85 -6.19 -13.32
CA ALA A 76 -15.55 -6.14 -12.64
C ALA A 76 -15.67 -5.64 -11.19
N ASN A 77 -16.56 -4.68 -10.94
CA ASN A 77 -16.85 -4.24 -9.58
C ASN A 77 -17.43 -5.40 -8.76
N VAL A 78 -18.48 -6.07 -9.26
CA VAL A 78 -19.09 -7.22 -8.57
C VAL A 78 -18.06 -8.32 -8.32
N ALA A 79 -17.26 -8.65 -9.34
CA ALA A 79 -16.15 -9.61 -9.25
C ALA A 79 -15.18 -9.29 -8.10
N SER A 80 -14.74 -8.02 -8.00
CA SER A 80 -13.81 -7.59 -6.96
C SER A 80 -14.33 -7.84 -5.55
N VAL A 81 -15.65 -7.67 -5.34
CA VAL A 81 -16.25 -7.86 -4.02
C VAL A 81 -16.35 -9.35 -3.69
N TYR A 82 -16.72 -10.22 -4.63
CA TYR A 82 -16.67 -11.67 -4.43
C TYR A 82 -15.28 -12.15 -4.04
N VAL A 83 -14.23 -11.65 -4.70
CA VAL A 83 -12.83 -11.97 -4.34
C VAL A 83 -12.50 -11.51 -2.91
N LEU A 84 -12.90 -10.30 -2.53
CA LEU A 84 -12.70 -9.79 -1.16
C LEU A 84 -13.44 -10.65 -0.11
N MET A 85 -14.59 -11.22 -0.46
CA MET A 85 -15.36 -12.16 0.36
C MET A 85 -14.82 -13.59 0.35
N ARG A 86 -13.66 -13.84 -0.29
CA ARG A 86 -13.00 -15.15 -0.46
C ARG A 86 -13.66 -16.11 -1.44
N ASP A 87 -14.66 -15.67 -2.21
CA ASP A 87 -15.16 -16.42 -3.36
C ASP A 87 -14.33 -16.09 -4.60
N VAL A 88 -13.08 -16.55 -4.57
CA VAL A 88 -12.07 -16.20 -5.57
C VAL A 88 -12.41 -16.79 -6.93
N ASP A 89 -12.86 -18.05 -6.98
CA ASP A 89 -13.16 -18.73 -8.24
C ASP A 89 -14.33 -18.07 -8.97
N TYR A 90 -15.41 -17.72 -8.25
CA TYR A 90 -16.54 -17.03 -8.85
C TYR A 90 -16.17 -15.60 -9.29
N GLY A 91 -15.46 -14.86 -8.43
CA GLY A 91 -14.95 -13.53 -8.76
C GLY A 91 -14.06 -13.54 -10.01
N MET A 92 -13.16 -14.52 -10.14
CA MET A 92 -12.33 -14.69 -11.34
C MET A 92 -13.15 -14.99 -12.59
N ALA A 93 -14.20 -15.81 -12.48
CA ALA A 93 -15.11 -16.07 -13.59
C ALA A 93 -15.85 -14.79 -14.05
N LEU A 94 -16.26 -13.94 -13.11
CA LEU A 94 -16.88 -12.65 -13.42
C LEU A 94 -15.88 -11.66 -14.06
N PHE A 95 -14.63 -11.62 -13.60
CA PHE A 95 -13.57 -10.85 -14.26
C PHE A 95 -13.35 -11.32 -15.72
N GLU A 96 -13.36 -12.63 -15.96
CA GLU A 96 -13.26 -13.18 -17.33
C GLU A 96 -14.46 -12.75 -18.18
N LYS A 97 -15.69 -12.78 -17.63
CA LYS A 97 -16.88 -12.24 -18.31
C LYS A 97 -16.71 -10.76 -18.64
N ALA A 98 -16.20 -9.95 -17.70
CA ALA A 98 -15.95 -8.53 -17.91
C ALA A 98 -14.95 -8.29 -19.05
N LEU A 99 -13.83 -9.04 -19.07
CA LEU A 99 -12.85 -8.99 -20.16
C LEU A 99 -13.49 -9.36 -21.51
N LYS A 100 -14.30 -10.44 -21.57
CA LYS A 100 -15.06 -10.83 -22.77
C LYS A 100 -16.00 -9.73 -23.27
N GLU A 101 -16.63 -8.96 -22.38
CA GLU A 101 -17.45 -7.80 -22.82
C GLU A 101 -16.60 -6.71 -23.48
N THR A 102 -15.37 -6.47 -23.00
CA THR A 102 -14.45 -5.53 -23.64
C THR A 102 -13.99 -5.99 -25.03
N GLU A 103 -13.84 -7.30 -25.25
CA GLU A 103 -13.46 -7.87 -26.54
C GLU A 103 -14.51 -7.58 -27.62
N LYS A 104 -15.79 -7.55 -27.23
CA LYS A 104 -16.93 -7.23 -28.11
C LYS A 104 -16.97 -5.76 -28.56
N ILE A 105 -16.12 -4.89 -28.02
CA ILE A 105 -15.99 -3.48 -28.45
C ILE A 105 -15.11 -3.44 -29.71
N LYS A 106 -15.62 -2.95 -30.85
CA LYS A 106 -14.85 -2.98 -32.11
C LYS A 106 -13.64 -2.04 -32.10
N ASN A 107 -13.79 -0.87 -31.49
CA ASN A 107 -12.78 0.18 -31.53
C ASN A 107 -11.75 0.00 -30.43
N ALA A 108 -10.48 -0.23 -30.79
CA ALA A 108 -9.40 -0.45 -29.82
C ALA A 108 -9.25 0.70 -28.82
N LYS A 109 -9.40 1.96 -29.26
CA LYS A 109 -9.28 3.12 -28.36
C LYS A 109 -10.36 3.14 -27.27
N GLU A 110 -11.51 2.55 -27.57
CA GLU A 110 -12.67 2.51 -26.67
C GLU A 110 -12.61 1.35 -25.68
N LYS A 111 -11.67 0.40 -25.87
CA LYS A 111 -11.39 -0.68 -24.92
C LYS A 111 -10.53 -0.22 -23.74
N ILE A 112 -9.74 0.83 -23.92
CA ILE A 112 -8.74 1.26 -22.91
C ILE A 112 -9.42 1.52 -21.56
N LYS A 113 -10.43 2.39 -21.53
CA LYS A 113 -11.11 2.75 -20.28
C LYS A 113 -11.68 1.54 -19.52
N PRO A 114 -12.55 0.69 -20.10
CA PRO A 114 -13.07 -0.46 -19.35
C PRO A 114 -11.98 -1.46 -18.96
N LEU A 115 -10.91 -1.64 -19.74
CA LEU A 115 -9.78 -2.49 -19.33
C LEU A 115 -9.03 -1.90 -18.11
N ILE A 116 -8.82 -0.57 -18.08
CA ILE A 116 -8.21 0.12 -16.93
C ILE A 116 -9.06 -0.07 -15.68
N GLU A 117 -10.38 0.07 -15.77
CA GLU A 117 -11.30 -0.15 -14.65
C GLU A 117 -11.29 -1.62 -14.18
N ILE A 118 -11.23 -2.59 -15.10
CA ILE A 118 -11.07 -4.01 -14.73
C ILE A 118 -9.76 -4.23 -13.97
N ALA A 119 -8.65 -3.69 -14.47
CA ALA A 119 -7.35 -3.80 -13.81
C ALA A 119 -7.36 -3.16 -12.42
N TYR A 120 -8.03 -2.01 -12.28
CA TYR A 120 -8.26 -1.37 -10.99
C TYR A 120 -9.00 -2.30 -10.02
N TYR A 121 -10.15 -2.85 -10.44
CA TYR A 121 -10.95 -3.73 -9.60
C TYR A 121 -10.23 -5.04 -9.23
N MET A 122 -9.44 -5.62 -10.13
CA MET A 122 -8.55 -6.75 -9.80
C MET A 122 -7.53 -6.34 -8.74
N GLY A 123 -6.92 -5.17 -8.89
CA GLY A 123 -5.89 -4.68 -7.99
C GLY A 123 -6.42 -4.51 -6.57
N ILE A 124 -7.49 -3.74 -6.39
CA ILE A 124 -8.05 -3.45 -5.06
C ILE A 124 -8.68 -4.67 -4.37
N SER A 125 -8.94 -5.76 -5.09
CA SER A 125 -9.36 -7.04 -4.50
C SER A 125 -8.20 -7.95 -4.12
N GLY A 126 -6.95 -7.49 -4.24
CA GLY A 126 -5.74 -8.26 -3.91
C GLY A 126 -5.22 -9.17 -5.03
N LEU A 127 -5.80 -9.11 -6.25
CA LEU A 127 -5.28 -9.83 -7.42
C LEU A 127 -4.15 -9.02 -8.07
N VAL A 128 -3.10 -8.76 -7.29
CA VAL A 128 -2.01 -7.83 -7.62
C VAL A 128 -1.31 -8.19 -8.93
N GLU A 129 -0.96 -9.46 -9.12
CA GLU A 129 -0.26 -9.92 -10.33
C GLU A 129 -1.15 -9.79 -11.57
N PHE A 130 -2.41 -10.25 -11.50
CA PHE A 130 -3.36 -10.14 -12.62
C PHE A 130 -3.66 -8.69 -13.02
N SER A 131 -3.80 -7.80 -12.02
CA SER A 131 -3.98 -6.37 -12.22
C SER A 131 -2.77 -5.76 -12.94
N PHE A 132 -1.56 -6.05 -12.45
CA PHE A 132 -0.32 -5.55 -13.04
C PHE A 132 -0.13 -6.03 -14.48
N ASP A 133 -0.34 -7.32 -14.75
CA ASP A 133 -0.27 -7.89 -16.10
C ASP A 133 -1.28 -7.23 -17.06
N LEU A 134 -2.49 -6.95 -16.57
CA LEU A 134 -3.50 -6.28 -17.39
C LEU A 134 -3.10 -4.83 -17.68
N PHE A 135 -2.53 -4.11 -16.71
CA PHE A 135 -2.00 -2.77 -16.94
C PHE A 135 -0.88 -2.75 -17.99
N GLU A 136 0.05 -3.71 -17.97
CA GLU A 136 1.09 -3.80 -19.01
C GLU A 136 0.49 -4.12 -20.40
N LYS A 137 -0.51 -5.01 -20.47
CA LYS A 137 -1.24 -5.24 -21.72
C LYS A 137 -1.92 -3.97 -22.23
N ILE A 138 -2.49 -3.16 -21.34
CA ILE A 138 -3.10 -1.87 -21.71
C ILE A 138 -2.04 -0.88 -22.20
N PHE A 139 -0.88 -0.82 -21.54
CA PHE A 139 0.26 -0.02 -22.00
C PHE A 139 0.63 -0.39 -23.44
N ASP A 140 0.78 -1.68 -23.74
CA ASP A 140 1.10 -2.17 -25.09
C ASP A 140 0.02 -1.81 -26.12
N ILE A 141 -1.26 -1.90 -25.74
CA ILE A 141 -2.37 -1.44 -26.59
C ILE A 141 -2.19 0.04 -26.90
N ILE A 142 -1.96 0.88 -25.89
CA ILE A 142 -1.79 2.33 -26.05
C ILE A 142 -0.60 2.66 -26.96
N ILE A 143 0.55 2.01 -26.75
CA ILE A 143 1.75 2.22 -27.56
C ILE A 143 1.51 1.85 -29.03
N ASN A 144 0.72 0.81 -29.31
CA ASN A 144 0.44 0.35 -30.67
C ASN A 144 -0.77 1.05 -31.34
N LEU A 145 -1.49 1.93 -30.63
CA LEU A 145 -2.59 2.68 -31.23
C LEU A 145 -2.11 3.65 -32.31
N LYS A 146 -2.83 3.62 -33.44
CA LYS A 146 -2.69 4.58 -34.55
C LYS A 146 -3.45 5.88 -34.25
N VAL A 147 -2.99 6.61 -33.22
CA VAL A 147 -3.48 7.93 -32.82
C VAL A 147 -2.31 8.91 -32.75
N ASN A 148 -2.62 10.21 -32.71
CA ASN A 148 -1.57 11.22 -32.53
C ASN A 148 -0.88 11.09 -31.17
N TYR A 149 0.32 11.68 -31.06
CA TYR A 149 1.13 11.61 -29.85
C TYR A 149 0.40 12.15 -28.62
N VAL A 150 -0.29 13.30 -28.75
CA VAL A 150 -1.05 13.94 -27.66
C VAL A 150 -2.07 12.98 -27.04
N LYS A 151 -2.89 12.32 -27.87
CA LYS A 151 -3.90 11.38 -27.40
C LYS A 151 -3.29 10.15 -26.75
N LYS A 152 -2.14 9.68 -27.26
CA LYS A 152 -1.40 8.56 -26.68
C LYS A 152 -0.87 8.94 -25.29
N THR A 153 -0.31 10.14 -25.14
CA THR A 153 0.11 10.69 -23.85
C THR A 153 -1.05 10.76 -22.87
N GLU A 154 -2.22 11.27 -23.27
CA GLU A 154 -3.42 11.30 -22.40
C GLU A 154 -3.77 9.90 -21.86
N TYR A 155 -3.80 8.88 -22.72
CA TYR A 155 -4.09 7.51 -22.26
C TYR A 155 -3.02 6.94 -21.32
N LEU A 156 -1.75 7.27 -21.54
CA LEU A 156 -0.67 6.85 -20.65
C LEU A 156 -0.73 7.59 -19.30
N LEU A 157 -1.16 8.86 -19.29
CA LEU A 157 -1.41 9.58 -18.05
C LEU A 157 -2.54 8.93 -17.25
N ASP A 158 -3.67 8.63 -17.90
CA ASP A 158 -4.81 7.94 -17.28
C ASP A 158 -4.39 6.57 -16.70
N LEU A 159 -3.52 5.85 -17.42
CA LEU A 159 -2.98 4.56 -16.98
C LEU A 159 -2.14 4.69 -15.71
N GLY A 160 -1.22 5.66 -15.69
CA GLY A 160 -0.37 5.93 -14.53
C GLY A 160 -1.20 6.38 -13.32
N ASP A 161 -2.21 7.23 -13.54
CA ASP A 161 -3.12 7.69 -12.50
C ASP A 161 -3.92 6.52 -11.90
N MET A 162 -4.32 5.55 -12.72
CA MET A 162 -5.01 4.37 -12.21
C MET A 162 -4.09 3.42 -11.44
N MET A 163 -2.86 3.20 -11.91
CA MET A 163 -1.86 2.45 -11.14
C MET A 163 -1.60 3.11 -9.77
N GLU A 164 -1.46 4.43 -9.74
CA GLU A 164 -1.33 5.19 -8.49
C GLU A 164 -2.52 4.94 -7.55
N LYS A 165 -3.75 4.97 -8.08
CA LYS A 165 -4.96 4.68 -7.30
C LYS A 165 -5.00 3.25 -6.76
N VAL A 166 -4.61 2.25 -7.54
CA VAL A 166 -4.51 0.87 -7.05
C VAL A 166 -3.50 0.80 -5.90
N GLY A 167 -2.33 1.43 -6.05
CA GLY A 167 -1.34 1.50 -4.98
C GLY A 167 -1.87 2.16 -3.71
N ASP A 168 -2.72 3.18 -3.82
CA ASP A 168 -3.32 3.87 -2.68
C ASP A 168 -4.23 2.96 -1.83
N GLU A 169 -4.84 1.94 -2.44
CA GLU A 169 -5.78 1.00 -1.81
C GLU A 169 -5.12 -0.30 -1.30
N LEU A 170 -3.86 -0.54 -1.63
CA LEU A 170 -3.15 -1.78 -1.26
C LEU A 170 -2.28 -1.62 -0.02
N VAL A 171 -1.76 -2.71 0.55
CA VAL A 171 -0.71 -2.64 1.59
C VAL A 171 0.64 -2.25 1.00
N SER A 172 1.54 -1.67 1.80
CA SER A 172 2.80 -1.09 1.32
C SER A 172 3.61 -1.98 0.36
N PRO A 173 3.86 -3.28 0.64
CA PRO A 173 4.65 -4.12 -0.26
C PRO A 173 4.04 -4.23 -1.66
N GLU A 174 2.72 -4.37 -1.75
CA GLU A 174 1.97 -4.50 -3.01
C GLU A 174 1.81 -3.15 -3.70
N ALA A 175 1.56 -2.09 -2.93
CA ALA A 175 1.45 -0.72 -3.41
C ALA A 175 2.73 -0.26 -4.14
N LEU A 176 3.90 -0.69 -3.65
CA LEU A 176 5.19 -0.36 -4.26
C LEU A 176 5.31 -0.85 -5.70
N THR A 177 4.67 -1.95 -6.07
CA THR A 177 4.66 -2.46 -7.46
C THR A 177 4.05 -1.43 -8.40
N PHE A 178 2.86 -0.94 -8.06
CA PHE A 178 2.14 0.02 -8.89
C PHE A 178 2.75 1.42 -8.82
N TYR A 179 3.14 1.90 -7.64
CA TYR A 179 3.77 3.21 -7.50
C TYR A 179 5.07 3.32 -8.30
N LYS A 180 5.94 2.30 -8.27
CA LYS A 180 7.18 2.32 -9.06
C LYS A 180 6.91 2.33 -10.56
N ARG A 181 5.92 1.57 -11.02
CA ARG A 181 5.58 1.53 -12.45
C ARG A 181 4.95 2.83 -12.93
N ALA A 182 4.03 3.40 -12.15
CA ALA A 182 3.45 4.72 -12.41
C ALA A 182 4.51 5.82 -12.40
N HIS A 183 5.50 5.73 -11.50
CA HIS A 183 6.61 6.67 -11.41
C HIS A 183 7.46 6.65 -12.70
N ASP A 184 7.91 5.46 -13.12
CA ASP A 184 8.65 5.28 -14.37
C ASP A 184 7.87 5.83 -15.58
N LEU A 185 6.55 5.61 -15.61
CA LEU A 185 5.70 6.14 -16.66
C LEU A 185 5.66 7.68 -16.65
N PHE A 186 5.41 8.31 -15.51
CA PHE A 186 5.35 9.77 -15.41
C PHE A 186 6.70 10.45 -15.64
N GLU A 187 7.81 9.79 -15.28
CA GLU A 187 9.16 10.26 -15.58
C GLU A 187 9.39 10.31 -17.09
N LYS A 188 9.04 9.24 -17.81
CA LYS A 188 9.12 9.15 -19.29
C LYS A 188 8.18 10.11 -20.01
N LEU A 189 7.06 10.46 -19.39
CA LEU A 189 6.11 11.46 -19.91
C LEU A 189 6.46 12.90 -19.51
N HIS A 190 7.54 13.10 -18.73
CA HIS A 190 7.99 14.39 -18.22
C HIS A 190 6.91 15.15 -17.42
N VAL A 191 6.29 14.46 -16.46
CA VAL A 191 5.25 15.01 -15.57
C VAL A 191 5.79 15.19 -14.14
N PRO A 192 6.62 16.21 -13.89
CA PRO A 192 7.40 16.32 -12.66
C PRO A 192 6.55 16.39 -11.38
N ALA A 193 5.36 16.99 -11.44
CA ALA A 193 4.46 17.06 -10.28
C ALA A 193 3.97 15.68 -9.83
N LYS A 194 3.69 14.78 -10.78
CA LYS A 194 3.26 13.40 -10.50
C LYS A 194 4.43 12.54 -10.04
N VAL A 195 5.61 12.71 -10.66
CA VAL A 195 6.86 12.07 -10.23
C VAL A 195 7.15 12.39 -8.77
N ALA A 196 7.20 13.68 -8.39
CA ALA A 196 7.45 14.10 -7.01
C ALA A 196 6.40 13.60 -6.01
N THR A 197 5.14 13.48 -6.45
CA THR A 197 4.06 12.90 -5.62
C THR A 197 4.30 11.42 -5.36
N LEU A 198 4.67 10.66 -6.39
CA LEU A 198 4.96 9.24 -6.27
C LEU A 198 6.26 8.96 -5.52
N GLU A 199 7.30 9.78 -5.67
CA GLU A 199 8.53 9.66 -4.88
C GLU A 199 8.21 9.68 -3.37
N LYS A 200 7.34 10.62 -2.94
CA LYS A 200 6.87 10.69 -1.54
C LYS A 200 6.06 9.47 -1.14
N LYS A 201 5.15 8.98 -2.00
CA LYS A 201 4.34 7.78 -1.72
C LYS A 201 5.20 6.52 -1.63
N ILE A 202 6.19 6.38 -2.52
CA ILE A 202 7.16 5.28 -2.52
C ILE A 202 8.00 5.32 -1.26
N ASP A 203 8.53 6.49 -0.88
CA ASP A 203 9.33 6.63 0.33
C ASP A 203 8.50 6.33 1.59
N LEU A 204 7.25 6.79 1.64
CA LEU A 204 6.32 6.50 2.72
C LEU A 204 6.00 4.99 2.80
N ALA A 205 5.68 4.34 1.69
CA ALA A 205 5.38 2.91 1.64
C ALA A 205 6.60 2.06 2.02
N LYS A 206 7.81 2.45 1.58
CA LYS A 206 9.07 1.81 2.03
C LYS A 206 9.31 1.98 3.52
N THR A 207 8.97 3.15 4.07
CA THR A 207 9.19 3.45 5.50
C THR A 207 8.16 2.74 6.37
N LEU A 208 6.89 2.72 5.95
CA LEU A 208 5.79 1.99 6.60
C LEU A 208 5.64 0.60 5.97
N ASN A 209 6.68 -0.21 6.00
CA ASN A 209 6.70 -1.49 5.29
C ASN A 209 5.82 -2.55 5.97
N THR A 210 5.89 -2.63 7.31
CA THR A 210 5.19 -3.68 8.07
C THR A 210 3.74 -3.32 8.36
N VAL A 211 3.45 -2.05 8.62
CA VAL A 211 2.12 -1.59 9.06
C VAL A 211 1.46 -0.60 8.11
N GLY A 212 2.04 -0.38 6.94
CA GLY A 212 1.49 0.55 5.96
C GLY A 212 0.28 -0.03 5.24
N ILE A 213 -0.83 -0.19 5.95
CA ILE A 213 -2.17 -0.30 5.35
C ILE A 213 -2.60 1.09 4.84
N PRO A 214 -3.53 1.18 3.86
CA PRO A 214 -3.97 2.43 3.25
C PRO A 214 -4.31 3.54 4.25
N GLU A 215 -5.08 3.22 5.29
CA GLU A 215 -5.55 4.16 6.30
C GLU A 215 -4.41 4.77 7.09
N ILE A 216 -3.41 3.95 7.44
CA ILE A 216 -2.23 4.40 8.19
C ILE A 216 -1.33 5.24 7.30
N ARG A 217 -1.08 4.82 6.04
CA ARG A 217 -0.31 5.64 5.11
C ARG A 217 -0.97 7.00 4.88
N ASN A 218 -2.28 7.04 4.65
CA ASN A 218 -3.02 8.28 4.45
C ASN A 218 -2.96 9.18 5.68
N ALA A 219 -3.18 8.62 6.88
CA ALA A 219 -3.06 9.38 8.12
C ALA A 219 -1.66 9.97 8.32
N VAL A 220 -0.60 9.19 8.08
CA VAL A 220 0.79 9.63 8.23
C VAL A 220 1.17 10.68 7.18
N LYS A 221 0.72 10.51 5.93
CA LYS A 221 0.90 11.47 4.83
C LYS A 221 0.25 12.82 5.15
N GLU A 222 -0.91 12.82 5.78
CA GLU A 222 -1.64 14.03 6.21
C GLU A 222 -1.12 14.63 7.52
N GLY A 223 -0.08 14.05 8.12
CA GLY A 223 0.46 14.51 9.41
C GLY A 223 -0.41 14.17 10.62
N LYS A 224 -1.42 13.31 10.47
CA LYS A 224 -2.32 12.85 11.53
C LYS A 224 -1.70 11.72 12.36
N TYR A 225 -0.48 11.94 12.88
CA TYR A 225 0.31 10.89 13.55
C TYR A 225 -0.37 10.30 14.78
N ILE A 226 -1.08 11.10 15.59
CA ILE A 226 -1.84 10.61 16.76
C ILE A 226 -2.95 9.65 16.34
N TYR A 227 -3.59 9.92 15.20
CA TYR A 227 -4.62 9.03 14.67
C TYR A 227 -4.00 7.75 14.12
N ALA A 228 -2.90 7.86 13.36
CA ALA A 228 -2.16 6.70 12.85
C ALA A 228 -1.69 5.76 13.98
N THR A 229 -1.16 6.29 15.09
CA THR A 229 -0.73 5.45 16.22
C THR A 229 -1.91 4.77 16.93
N LYS A 230 -3.08 5.41 17.00
CA LYS A 230 -4.32 4.77 17.50
C LYS A 230 -4.80 3.65 16.58
N LEU A 231 -4.68 3.81 15.26
CA LEU A 231 -4.99 2.75 14.31
C LEU A 231 -4.06 1.55 14.51
N LEU A 232 -2.75 1.78 14.69
CA LEU A 232 -1.80 0.69 14.95
C LEU A 232 -2.22 -0.21 16.13
N ILE A 233 -2.60 0.42 17.25
CA ILE A 233 -3.01 -0.29 18.47
C ILE A 233 -4.26 -1.16 18.24
N ARG A 234 -5.12 -0.78 17.31
CA ARG A 234 -6.38 -1.49 17.01
C ARG A 234 -6.21 -2.59 15.96
N SER A 235 -5.28 -2.39 15.03
CA SER A 235 -5.17 -3.19 13.81
C SER A 235 -4.09 -4.27 13.86
N PHE A 236 -3.14 -4.17 14.80
CA PHE A 236 -1.97 -5.03 14.83
C PHE A 236 -1.70 -5.62 16.21
N ASP A 237 -1.02 -6.78 16.21
CA ASP A 237 -0.44 -7.36 17.42
C ASP A 237 0.65 -6.46 18.04
N GLU A 238 1.08 -6.79 19.26
CA GLU A 238 2.02 -5.97 20.02
C GLU A 238 3.37 -5.79 19.30
N GLU A 239 3.88 -6.83 18.65
CA GLU A 239 5.15 -6.81 17.94
C GLU A 239 5.10 -5.87 16.73
N LYS A 240 4.10 -6.04 15.86
CA LYS A 240 3.88 -5.15 14.70
C LYS A 240 3.52 -3.73 15.13
N MET A 241 2.80 -3.56 16.23
CA MET A 241 2.51 -2.23 16.78
C MET A 241 3.80 -1.51 17.18
N ILE A 242 4.74 -2.18 17.84
CA ILE A 242 6.05 -1.60 18.19
C ILE A 242 6.84 -1.21 16.93
N ILE A 243 6.92 -2.11 15.96
CA ILE A 243 7.57 -1.85 14.67
C ILE A 243 6.93 -0.63 14.00
N GLY A 244 5.59 -0.60 13.94
CA GLY A 244 4.85 0.49 13.34
C GLY A 244 5.06 1.84 14.02
N LEU A 245 5.18 1.88 15.35
CA LEU A 245 5.54 3.10 16.06
C LEU A 245 6.93 3.60 15.65
N LEU A 246 7.91 2.69 15.50
CA LEU A 246 9.25 3.03 15.03
C LEU A 246 9.25 3.49 13.56
N GLU A 247 8.50 2.83 12.68
CA GLU A 247 8.34 3.21 11.28
C GLU A 247 7.71 4.62 11.15
N ILE A 248 6.64 4.92 11.90
CA ILE A 248 6.04 6.26 11.94
C ILE A 248 7.04 7.29 12.45
N ALA A 249 7.76 6.98 13.54
CA ALA A 249 8.77 7.89 14.07
C ALA A 249 9.91 8.13 13.08
N LEU A 250 10.31 7.12 12.31
CA LEU A 250 11.33 7.25 11.28
C LEU A 250 10.85 8.16 10.15
N TRP A 251 9.62 7.98 9.69
CA TRP A 251 9.01 8.88 8.71
C TRP A 251 9.00 10.34 9.20
N MET A 252 8.59 10.56 10.45
CA MET A 252 8.61 11.89 11.07
C MET A 252 10.02 12.47 11.13
N LYS A 253 11.03 11.67 11.52
CA LYS A 253 12.43 12.09 11.55
C LYS A 253 12.91 12.53 10.16
N LYS A 254 12.68 11.70 9.13
CA LYS A 254 13.08 11.99 7.73
C LYS A 254 12.45 13.28 7.19
N ASN A 255 11.26 13.61 7.65
CA ASN A 255 10.53 14.82 7.24
C ASN A 255 10.70 16.00 8.22
N ALA A 256 11.67 15.93 9.14
CA ALA A 256 11.95 16.96 10.14
C ALA A 256 10.72 17.35 11.01
N THR A 257 9.80 16.41 11.22
CA THR A 257 8.61 16.61 12.05
C THR A 257 8.96 16.46 13.54
N LEU A 258 8.63 17.48 14.33
CA LEU A 258 8.82 17.45 15.78
C LEU A 258 7.97 16.37 16.46
N GLY A 259 8.40 15.92 17.65
CA GLY A 259 7.64 14.97 18.45
C GLY A 259 7.87 13.49 18.15
N TYR A 260 8.64 13.14 17.10
CA TYR A 260 8.98 11.74 16.79
C TYR A 260 9.63 11.02 17.99
N ASN A 261 10.46 11.72 18.77
CA ASN A 261 11.10 11.19 19.97
C ASN A 261 10.09 10.66 21.01
N GLN A 262 8.89 11.24 21.12
CA GLN A 262 7.84 10.76 22.04
C GLN A 262 7.27 9.41 21.59
N ILE A 263 7.11 9.23 20.27
CA ILE A 263 6.67 7.97 19.67
C ILE A 263 7.74 6.89 19.87
N VAL A 264 9.02 7.22 19.62
CA VAL A 264 10.14 6.30 19.89
C VAL A 264 10.16 5.87 21.35
N ASN A 265 10.05 6.81 22.30
CA ASN A 265 10.07 6.48 23.74
C ASN A 265 8.90 5.57 24.13
N THR A 266 7.74 5.75 23.51
CA THR A 266 6.58 4.87 23.68
C THR A 266 6.89 3.47 23.16
N ALA A 267 7.40 3.35 21.94
CA ALA A 267 7.79 2.07 21.35
C ALA A 267 8.83 1.33 22.22
N LEU A 268 9.85 2.05 22.69
CA LEU A 268 10.90 1.51 23.56
C LEU A 268 10.38 1.03 24.92
N LYS A 269 9.29 1.61 25.43
CA LYS A 269 8.66 1.15 26.67
C LYS A 269 8.01 -0.23 26.48
N TYR A 270 7.28 -0.41 25.38
CA TYR A 270 6.66 -1.69 25.04
C TYR A 270 7.70 -2.76 24.70
N LEU A 271 8.73 -2.38 23.94
CA LEU A 271 9.84 -3.26 23.55
C LEU A 271 10.56 -3.95 24.72
N LYS A 272 10.56 -3.34 25.92
CA LYS A 272 11.18 -3.95 27.12
C LYS A 272 10.43 -5.18 27.64
N ASN A 273 9.14 -5.30 27.35
CA ASN A 273 8.25 -6.29 27.95
C ASN A 273 7.90 -7.42 26.98
N ILE A 274 8.45 -7.41 25.76
CA ILE A 274 8.16 -8.40 24.72
C ILE A 274 9.44 -9.09 24.26
N GLN A 275 9.29 -10.34 23.84
CA GLN A 275 10.29 -11.06 23.08
C GLN A 275 9.92 -10.95 21.59
N LEU A 276 10.76 -10.27 20.82
CA LEU A 276 10.60 -10.17 19.37
C LEU A 276 10.93 -11.51 18.70
N SER A 277 10.28 -11.79 17.58
CA SER A 277 10.71 -12.85 16.66
C SER A 277 12.11 -12.56 16.10
N PRO A 278 12.91 -13.58 15.71
CA PRO A 278 14.25 -13.38 15.14
C PRO A 278 14.26 -12.39 13.97
N ASP A 279 13.32 -12.54 13.03
CA ASP A 279 13.22 -11.67 11.85
C ASP A 279 12.94 -10.20 12.22
N SER A 280 12.07 -9.98 13.22
CA SER A 280 11.78 -8.64 13.71
C SER A 280 12.94 -8.01 14.49
N ILE A 281 13.79 -8.80 15.16
CA ILE A 281 14.96 -8.25 15.89
C ILE A 281 15.85 -7.48 14.93
N GLU A 282 16.19 -8.08 13.79
CA GLU A 282 17.01 -7.44 12.77
C GLU A 282 16.40 -6.13 12.27
N TYR A 283 15.12 -6.18 11.92
CA TYR A 283 14.43 -5.02 11.38
C TYR A 283 14.32 -3.88 12.42
N VAL A 284 14.00 -4.21 13.66
CA VAL A 284 13.95 -3.25 14.77
C VAL A 284 15.33 -2.65 15.04
N ILE A 285 16.41 -3.43 14.96
CA ILE A 285 17.77 -2.89 15.10
C ILE A 285 18.03 -1.83 14.03
N ARG A 286 17.74 -2.11 12.74
CA ARG A 286 17.93 -1.15 11.65
C ARG A 286 17.09 0.13 11.85
N LEU A 287 15.83 -0.01 12.25
CA LEU A 287 14.98 1.14 12.60
C LEU A 287 15.57 1.97 13.76
N LEU A 288 16.10 1.30 14.79
CA LEU A 288 16.71 1.99 15.93
C LEU A 288 18.02 2.69 15.58
N ILE A 289 18.82 2.15 14.65
CA ILE A 289 20.03 2.82 14.12
C ILE A 289 19.62 4.10 13.39
N GLU A 290 18.67 4.01 12.47
CA GLU A 290 18.14 5.16 11.73
C GLU A 290 17.49 6.21 12.65
N LEU A 291 16.94 5.78 13.80
CA LEU A 291 16.39 6.63 14.84
C LEU A 291 17.41 7.10 15.89
N GLU A 292 18.69 6.80 15.71
CA GLU A 292 19.79 7.16 16.63
C GLU A 292 19.58 6.65 18.06
N ARG A 293 19.01 5.45 18.19
CA ARG A 293 18.84 4.72 19.45
C ARG A 293 19.88 3.63 19.61
N PHE A 294 21.15 4.00 19.41
CA PHE A 294 22.30 3.10 19.34
C PHE A 294 22.44 2.17 20.56
N LYS A 295 22.18 2.68 21.77
CA LYS A 295 22.25 1.87 23.00
C LYS A 295 21.24 0.72 22.99
N THR A 296 20.02 0.98 22.55
CA THR A 296 18.98 -0.06 22.46
C THR A 296 19.22 -0.99 21.28
N ALA A 297 19.65 -0.45 20.13
CA ALA A 297 20.05 -1.25 18.97
C ALA A 297 21.16 -2.25 19.35
N LEU A 298 22.18 -1.81 20.09
CA LEU A 298 23.25 -2.67 20.57
C LEU A 298 22.74 -3.71 21.58
N ALA A 299 21.86 -3.33 22.50
CA ALA A 299 21.29 -4.28 23.45
C ALA A 299 20.46 -5.39 22.76
N LEU A 300 19.78 -5.06 21.65
CA LEU A 300 19.08 -6.06 20.84
C LEU A 300 20.04 -6.91 20.01
N SER A 301 21.08 -6.33 19.41
CA SER A 301 22.05 -7.10 18.62
C SER A 301 22.78 -8.15 19.48
N MET A 302 23.01 -7.87 20.76
CA MET A 302 23.58 -8.84 21.71
C MET A 302 22.69 -10.07 21.95
N LYS A 303 21.41 -10.05 21.57
CA LYS A 303 20.51 -11.21 21.63
C LYS A 303 20.63 -12.13 20.41
N ILE A 304 21.32 -11.69 19.35
CA ILE A 304 21.55 -12.51 18.15
C ILE A 304 22.63 -13.55 18.46
N GLU A 305 22.29 -14.83 18.27
CA GLU A 305 23.20 -15.95 18.52
C GLU A 305 24.33 -16.02 17.49
N ASP A 306 24.00 -15.79 16.21
CA ASP A 306 24.98 -15.75 15.12
C ASP A 306 25.99 -14.63 15.35
N VAL A 307 27.25 -15.03 15.54
CA VAL A 307 28.36 -14.12 15.87
C VAL A 307 28.66 -13.18 14.71
N TYR A 308 28.57 -13.67 13.48
CA TYR A 308 28.86 -12.90 12.28
C TYR A 308 27.79 -11.82 12.09
N LEU A 309 26.51 -12.20 12.10
CA LEU A 309 25.38 -11.27 11.97
C LEU A 309 25.34 -10.24 13.10
N ARG A 310 25.59 -10.68 14.35
CA ARG A 310 25.73 -9.75 15.49
C ARG A 310 26.85 -8.74 15.25
N SER A 311 27.98 -9.20 14.72
CA SER A 311 29.13 -8.35 14.40
C SER A 311 28.78 -7.34 13.31
N GLU A 312 28.01 -7.73 12.29
CA GLU A 312 27.52 -6.83 11.24
C GLU A 312 26.68 -5.70 11.83
N PHE A 313 25.70 -6.01 12.68
CA PHE A 313 24.91 -4.97 13.35
C PHE A 313 25.74 -4.07 14.26
N MET A 314 26.74 -4.59 14.97
CA MET A 314 27.66 -3.75 15.75
C MET A 314 28.43 -2.78 14.85
N GLY A 315 28.83 -3.21 13.66
CA GLY A 315 29.43 -2.36 12.63
C GLY A 315 28.48 -1.27 12.13
N GLU A 316 27.25 -1.64 11.75
CA GLU A 316 26.21 -0.69 11.33
C GLU A 316 25.92 0.36 12.41
N ILE A 317 25.82 -0.05 13.68
CA ILE A 317 25.63 0.86 14.81
C ILE A 317 26.80 1.84 14.93
N ALA A 318 28.04 1.37 14.82
CA ALA A 318 29.22 2.23 14.88
C ALA A 318 29.24 3.25 13.73
N ILE A 319 28.85 2.83 12.52
CA ILE A 319 28.70 3.73 11.36
C ILE A 319 27.55 4.73 11.57
N GLY A 320 26.44 4.32 12.19
CA GLY A 320 25.36 5.22 12.59
C GLY A 320 25.84 6.28 13.59
N MET A 321 26.54 5.86 14.64
CA MET A 321 27.10 6.73 15.68
C MET A 321 28.01 7.80 15.10
N ILE A 322 28.92 7.42 14.17
CA ILE A 322 29.86 8.37 13.58
C ILE A 322 29.16 9.41 12.69
N LYS A 323 28.14 9.00 11.93
CA LYS A 323 27.32 9.90 11.11
C LYS A 323 26.52 10.90 11.96
N SER A 324 26.17 10.53 13.19
CA SER A 324 25.53 11.41 14.18
C SER A 324 26.53 12.23 15.02
N GLY A 325 27.83 12.12 14.74
CA GLY A 325 28.90 12.88 15.43
C GLY A 325 29.48 12.23 16.68
N GLU A 326 29.08 11.00 17.04
CA GLU A 326 29.59 10.27 18.21
C GLU A 326 30.85 9.44 17.86
N ILE A 327 31.93 10.15 17.48
CA ILE A 327 33.15 9.54 16.93
C ILE A 327 33.85 8.58 17.90
N ASP A 328 34.09 9.01 19.14
CA ASP A 328 34.82 8.20 20.12
C ASP A 328 34.05 6.93 20.50
N GLY A 329 32.73 7.03 20.60
CA GLY A 329 31.84 5.90 20.86
C GLY A 329 31.85 4.90 19.72
N ALA A 330 31.76 5.39 18.48
CA ALA A 330 31.81 4.57 17.27
C ALA A 330 33.12 3.77 17.18
N MET A 331 34.28 4.41 17.37
CA MET A 331 35.58 3.73 17.32
C MET A 331 35.71 2.64 18.39
N LYS A 332 35.31 2.95 19.63
CA LYS A 332 35.33 1.98 20.73
C LYS A 332 34.41 0.79 20.50
N LEU A 333 33.25 1.01 19.87
CA LEU A 333 32.34 -0.07 19.52
C LEU A 333 32.94 -0.95 18.42
N ALA A 334 33.49 -0.34 17.37
CA ALA A 334 34.11 -1.06 16.27
C ALA A 334 35.28 -1.96 16.73
N GLU A 335 36.13 -1.48 17.63
CA GLU A 335 37.23 -2.27 18.21
C GLU A 335 36.76 -3.53 18.97
N ARG A 336 35.52 -3.51 19.48
CA ARG A 336 34.93 -4.61 20.26
C ARG A 336 34.13 -5.59 19.40
N ILE A 337 34.07 -5.40 18.09
CA ILE A 337 33.40 -6.32 17.17
C ILE A 337 34.09 -7.69 17.25
N PRO A 338 33.35 -8.78 17.56
CA PRO A 338 33.90 -10.12 17.71
C PRO A 338 34.52 -10.69 16.43
N ASP A 339 33.79 -10.59 15.31
CA ASP A 339 34.26 -11.06 14.01
C ASP A 339 35.38 -10.16 13.48
N GLU A 340 36.55 -10.74 13.20
CA GLU A 340 37.73 -9.98 12.79
C GLU A 340 37.55 -9.32 11.42
N HIS A 341 36.89 -10.00 10.48
CA HIS A 341 36.67 -9.47 9.14
C HIS A 341 35.74 -8.25 9.20
N VAL A 342 34.60 -8.37 9.90
CA VAL A 342 33.66 -7.28 10.10
C VAL A 342 34.29 -6.13 10.91
N ARG A 343 35.11 -6.44 11.91
CA ARG A 343 35.83 -5.42 12.69
C ARG A 343 36.75 -4.59 11.81
N LEU A 344 37.58 -5.25 11.00
CA LEU A 344 38.56 -4.57 10.13
C LEU A 344 37.85 -3.73 9.06
N SER A 345 36.81 -4.27 8.41
CA SER A 345 36.03 -3.54 7.41
C SER A 345 35.37 -2.30 8.02
N THR A 346 34.74 -2.44 9.19
CA THR A 346 34.12 -1.32 9.92
C THR A 346 35.15 -0.25 10.28
N LEU A 347 36.29 -0.61 10.88
CA LEU A 347 37.32 0.36 11.25
C LEU A 347 37.88 1.12 10.04
N ILE A 348 38.04 0.45 8.90
CA ILE A 348 38.46 1.08 7.65
C ILE A 348 37.40 2.09 7.20
N GLU A 349 36.12 1.73 7.24
CA GLU A 349 35.02 2.61 6.86
C GLU A 349 34.92 3.83 7.78
N LEU A 350 34.94 3.64 9.11
CA LEU A 350 34.92 4.75 10.07
C LEU A 350 36.07 5.74 9.84
N ARG A 351 37.28 5.24 9.61
CA ARG A 351 38.45 6.10 9.32
C ARG A 351 38.30 6.88 8.00
N LYS A 352 37.57 6.35 7.02
CA LYS A 352 37.26 7.11 5.80
C LYS A 352 36.30 8.25 6.13
N ILE A 353 35.27 8.00 6.94
CA ILE A 353 34.26 9.00 7.30
C ILE A 353 34.88 10.15 8.10
N VAL A 354 35.77 9.88 9.07
CA VAL A 354 36.42 10.92 9.91
C VAL A 354 37.40 11.81 9.15
N LYS A 355 37.95 11.33 8.02
CA LYS A 355 38.94 12.08 7.23
C LYS A 355 38.30 13.15 6.33
N TYR A 356 36.98 13.18 6.25
CA TYR A 356 36.18 14.23 5.61
C TYR A 356 35.39 14.97 6.70
#